data_AF-A0A4U0Y1H2-F1
#
_entry.id   AF-A0A4U0Y1H2-F1
#
_cell.length_a   1.000
_cell.length_b   1.000
_cell.length_c   1.000
_cell.angle_alpha   90.00
_cell.angle_beta   90.00
_cell.angle_gamma   90.00
#
_symmetry.space_group_name_H-M   'P 1'
#
loop_
_entity.id
_entity.type
_entity.pdbx_description
1 polymer ?
#
loop_
_entity_poly.entity_id
_entity_poly.type
_entity_poly.pdbx_seq_one_letter_code
_entity_poly.pdbx_strand_id
1 'polypeptide(L)' 'MATLGTTFVGAWAFMGGSPKPAQKTPPIQASSKDEENFIQDFLKQAEAEEKGKAGAKH' A
#
# COMPACT_ATOMS: atom_id res chain seq x y z
N MET A 1 -4.68 -2.48 -28.32
CA MET A 1 -5.86 -3.00 -27.59
C MET A 1 -6.48 -1.87 -26.79
N ALA A 2 -7.50 -1.20 -27.33
CA ALA A 2 -8.16 -0.07 -26.66
C ALA A 2 -8.90 -0.51 -25.37
N THR A 3 -9.40 -1.73 -25.35
CA THR A 3 -10.12 -2.32 -24.20
C THR A 3 -9.25 -2.42 -22.94
N LEU A 4 -8.00 -2.85 -23.07
CA LEU A 4 -7.05 -2.93 -21.95
C LEU A 4 -6.75 -1.55 -21.34
N GLY A 5 -6.63 -0.51 -22.17
CA GLY A 5 -6.44 0.86 -21.72
C GLY A 5 -7.67 1.42 -20.98
N THR A 6 -8.87 1.19 -21.52
CA THR A 6 -10.12 1.63 -20.88
C THR A 6 -10.36 0.96 -19.53
N THR A 7 -10.05 -0.33 -19.39
CA THR A 7 -10.15 -1.03 -18.09
C THR A 7 -9.20 -0.43 -17.05
N PHE A 8 -7.98 -0.08 -17.44
CA PHE A 8 -6.98 0.48 -16.52
C PHE A 8 -7.35 1.91 -16.08
N VAL A 9 -7.80 2.75 -17.02
CA VAL A 9 -8.29 4.11 -16.73
C VAL A 9 -9.55 4.08 -15.89
N GLY A 10 -10.49 3.17 -16.20
CA GLY A 10 -11.68 2.95 -15.39
C GLY A 10 -11.33 2.54 -13.97
N ALA A 11 -10.48 1.53 -13.80
CA ALA A 11 -10.03 1.07 -12.49
C ALA A 11 -9.35 2.20 -11.69
N TRP A 12 -8.47 2.98 -12.32
CA TRP A 12 -7.80 4.09 -11.67
C TRP A 12 -8.77 5.22 -11.26
N ALA A 13 -9.74 5.57 -12.12
CA ALA A 13 -10.77 6.55 -11.78
C ALA A 13 -11.66 6.10 -10.61
N PHE A 14 -11.97 4.79 -10.52
CA PHE A 14 -12.71 4.23 -9.39
C PHE A 14 -11.87 4.15 -8.09
N MET A 15 -10.55 4.00 -8.18
CA MET A 15 -9.65 3.93 -7.01
C MET A 15 -9.10 5.30 -6.55
N GLY A 16 -9.03 6.30 -7.43
CA GLY A 16 -8.34 7.58 -7.19
C GLY A 16 -9.09 8.61 -6.32
N GLY A 17 -10.36 8.34 -5.96
CA GLY A 17 -11.21 9.28 -5.22
C GLY A 17 -11.30 9.06 -3.70
N SER A 18 -10.77 7.94 -3.19
CA SER A 18 -10.87 7.63 -1.76
C SER A 18 -9.67 8.22 -1.03
N PRO A 19 -9.86 9.04 0.03
CA PRO A 19 -8.74 9.41 0.90
C PRO A 19 -8.09 8.12 1.36
N LYS A 20 -6.77 7.98 1.14
CA LYS A 20 -6.00 6.80 1.59
C LYS A 20 -6.45 6.54 3.04
N PRO A 21 -7.15 5.41 3.31
CA PRO A 21 -7.55 5.13 4.67
C PRO A 21 -6.27 5.18 5.48
N ALA A 22 -6.27 5.95 6.58
CA ALA A 22 -5.16 5.94 7.52
C ALA A 22 -4.78 4.46 7.69
N GLN A 23 -3.54 4.13 7.35
CA GLN A 23 -3.08 2.76 7.23
C GLN A 23 -3.22 2.12 8.60
N LYS A 24 -4.38 1.51 8.84
CA LYS A 24 -4.71 0.86 10.11
C LYS A 24 -4.01 -0.47 10.05
N THR A 25 -2.73 -0.47 10.41
CA THR A 25 -2.03 -1.71 10.71
C THR A 25 -2.85 -2.45 11.77
N PRO A 26 -3.28 -3.70 11.52
CA PRO A 26 -3.96 -4.49 12.53
C PRO A 26 -3.13 -4.52 13.82
N PRO A 27 -3.75 -4.64 15.00
CA PRO A 27 -3.01 -4.77 16.25
C PRO A 27 -1.95 -5.87 16.13
N ILE A 28 -0.68 -5.50 16.28
CA ILE A 28 0.44 -6.44 16.22
C ILE A 28 0.41 -7.27 17.50
N GLN A 29 -0.07 -8.50 17.40
CA GLN A 29 -0.01 -9.49 18.47
C GLN A 29 1.27 -10.32 18.27
N ALA A 30 2.38 -9.88 18.84
CA ALA A 30 3.65 -10.59 18.82
C ALA A 30 3.89 -11.29 20.17
N SER A 31 4.46 -12.49 20.14
CA SER A 31 4.74 -13.25 21.37
C SER A 31 5.93 -12.67 22.16
N SER A 32 6.78 -11.90 21.46
CA SER A 32 8.03 -11.33 21.98
C SER A 32 8.23 -9.90 21.47
N LYS A 33 8.92 -9.07 22.24
CA LYS A 33 9.25 -7.67 21.88
C LYS A 33 10.05 -7.58 20.58
N ASP A 34 10.96 -8.53 20.35
CA ASP A 34 11.80 -8.57 19.16
C ASP A 34 11.01 -8.88 17.88
N GLU A 35 10.03 -9.79 17.98
CA GLU A 35 9.12 -10.08 16.87
C GLU A 35 8.25 -8.87 16.53
N GLU A 36 7.78 -8.14 17.54
CA GLU A 36 7.03 -6.89 17.34
C GLU A 36 7.86 -5.86 16.55
N ASN A 37 9.11 -5.65 16.96
CA ASN A 37 10.03 -4.72 16.29
C ASN A 37 10.29 -5.14 14.83
N PHE A 38 10.54 -6.44 14.61
CA PHE A 38 10.75 -6.97 13.26
C PHE A 38 9.53 -6.74 12.35
N ILE A 39 8.32 -7.05 12.82
CA ILE A 39 7.10 -6.87 12.02
C ILE A 39 6.87 -5.39 11.72
N GLN A 40 7.10 -4.51 12.68
CA GLN A 40 6.97 -3.06 12.46
C GLN A 40 7.96 -2.56 11.42
N ASP A 41 9.22 -2.99 11.47
CA ASP A 41 10.22 -2.54 10.51
C ASP A 41 9.99 -3.11 9.11
N PHE A 42 9.53 -4.37 9.02
CA PHE A 42 9.07 -4.97 7.78
C PHE A 42 7.91 -4.19 7.15
N LEU A 43 6.88 -3.84 7.95
CA LEU A 43 5.73 -3.07 7.47
C LEU A 43 6.14 -1.67 7.01
N LYS A 44 7.02 -0.98 7.76
CA LYS A 44 7.56 0.34 7.37
C LYS A 44 8.31 0.27 6.04
N GLN A 45 9.12 -0.77 5.83
CA GLN A 45 9.87 -0.97 4.58
C GLN A 45 8.94 -1.24 3.40
N ALA A 46 7.95 -2.12 3.58
CA ALA A 46 6.97 -2.44 2.55
C ALA A 46 6.15 -1.20 2.14
N GLU A 47 5.73 -0.38 3.11
CA GLU A 47 5.04 0.88 2.86
C GLU A 47 5.91 1.92 2.13
N ALA A 48 7.19 2.02 2.51
CA ALA A 48 8.12 2.93 1.87
C ALA A 48 8.40 2.51 0.41
N GLU A 49 8.52 1.21 0.16
CA GLU A 49 8.69 0.66 -1.19
C GLU A 49 7.42 0.86 -2.05
N GLU A 50 6.23 0.66 -1.48
CA GLU A 50 4.96 0.93 -2.16
C GLU A 50 4.80 2.40 -2.53
N LYS A 51 5.09 3.32 -1.59
CA LYS A 51 5.07 4.77 -1.84
C LYS A 51 6.13 5.19 -2.88
N GLY A 52 7.32 4.58 -2.85
CA GLY A 52 8.39 4.81 -3.82
C GLY A 52 8.04 4.35 -5.23
N LYS A 53 7.32 3.23 -5.38
CA LYS A 53 6.83 2.73 -6.67
C LYS A 53 5.60 3.47 -7.19
N ALA A 54 4.79 4.06 -6.31
CA ALA A 54 3.64 4.90 -6.68
C ALA A 54 4.05 6.29 -7.24
N GLY A 55 5.25 6.78 -6.91
CA GLY A 55 5.77 8.08 -7.39
C GLY A 55 6.51 8.05 -8.74
N ALA A 56 6.87 6.87 -9.27
CA ALA A 56 7.63 6.73 -10.52
C ALA A 56 6.73 6.54 -11.78
N LYS A 57 5.42 6.76 -11.64
CA LYS A 57 4.46 6.77 -12.75
C LYS A 57 3.64 8.05 -12.68
N HIS A 58 4.25 9.17 -13.06
CA HIS A 58 3.54 10.41 -13.36
C HIS A 58 4.20 11.11 -14.53
#